data_AF-A0A6L6JMP0-F1
#
_entry.id   AF-A0A6L6JMP0-F1
#
_cell.length_a   1.000
_cell.length_b   1.000
_cell.length_c   1.000
_cell.angle_alpha   90.00
_cell.angle_beta   90.00
_cell.angle_gamma   90.00
#
_symmetry.space_group_name_H-M   'P 1'
#
loop_
_entity.id
_entity.type
_entity.pdbx_description
1 polymer ?
#
loop_
_entity_poly.entity_id
_entity_poly.type
_entity_poly.pdbx_seq_one_letter_code
_entity_poly.pdbx_strand_id
1 'polypeptide(L)'
;MNRIFLAGLMMTLMGCTTASPKQFYRPANSESQLEISGRFNQISFEHQVLINGETVIQGDLPYNYDAFSFSGTYQGRTVSSDCQWKKKVDLSCLVSIDGEKAATLTF
;
A
#
# COMPACT_ATOMS: atom_id res chain seq x y z
N MET A 1 -13.44 -28.70 -31.44
CA MET A 1 -12.26 -27.90 -31.05
C MET A 1 -12.70 -26.44 -30.97
N ASN A 2 -12.83 -25.84 -29.77
CA ASN A 2 -12.81 -24.37 -29.54
C ASN A 2 -13.36 -23.89 -28.18
N ARG A 3 -13.85 -24.74 -27.27
CA ARG A 3 -14.35 -24.28 -25.96
C ARG A 3 -13.30 -24.21 -24.85
N ILE A 4 -12.10 -24.76 -25.07
CA ILE A 4 -11.03 -24.83 -24.06
C ILE A 4 -10.17 -23.55 -24.04
N PHE A 5 -10.10 -22.81 -25.15
CA PHE A 5 -9.29 -21.58 -25.24
C PHE A 5 -9.85 -20.41 -24.40
N LEU A 6 -11.16 -20.39 -24.11
CA LEU A 6 -11.77 -19.30 -23.32
C LEU A 6 -11.48 -19.41 -21.81
N ALA A 7 -11.17 -20.61 -21.30
CA ALA A 7 -10.93 -20.83 -19.88
C ALA A 7 -9.51 -20.42 -19.42
N GLY A 8 -8.54 -20.35 -20.35
CA GLY A 8 -7.15 -19.98 -20.02
C GLY A 8 -6.92 -18.47 -19.89
N LEU A 9 -7.75 -17.63 -20.53
CA LEU A 9 -7.55 -16.18 -20.57
C LEU A 9 -8.01 -15.46 -19.29
N MET A 10 -8.86 -16.08 -18.47
CA MET A 10 -9.34 -15.47 -17.22
C MET A 10 -8.32 -15.50 -16.07
N MET A 11 -7.26 -16.32 -16.16
CA MET A 11 -6.22 -16.39 -15.12
C MET A 11 -5.17 -15.28 -15.20
N THR A 12 -5.09 -14.52 -16.30
CA THR A 12 -4.11 -13.44 -16.46
C THR A 12 -4.59 -12.08 -15.93
N LEU A 13 -5.84 -12.00 -15.45
CA LEU A 13 -6.41 -10.79 -14.86
C LEU A 13 -6.17 -10.66 -13.35
N MET A 14 -5.29 -11.49 -12.76
CA MET A 14 -4.69 -11.16 -11.46
C MET A 14 -3.81 -9.92 -11.68
N GLY A 15 -4.45 -8.75 -11.66
CA GLY A 15 -3.86 -7.47 -12.01
C GLY A 15 -2.57 -7.22 -11.26
N CYS A 16 -1.68 -6.45 -11.90
CA CYS A 16 -0.35 -6.05 -11.43
C CYS A 16 -0.42 -5.27 -10.11
N THR A 17 -0.78 -5.95 -9.03
CA THR A 17 -0.73 -5.45 -7.67
C THR A 17 0.64 -5.79 -7.13
N THR A 18 1.47 -4.77 -6.93
CA THR A 18 2.77 -4.93 -6.30
C THR A 18 2.60 -4.80 -4.79
N ALA A 19 3.29 -5.66 -4.04
CA ALA A 19 3.35 -5.57 -2.59
C ALA A 19 4.71 -5.00 -2.18
N SER A 20 4.72 -4.09 -1.22
CA SER A 20 5.98 -3.61 -0.67
C SER A 20 6.63 -4.70 0.20
N PRO A 21 7.96 -4.67 0.40
CA PRO A 21 8.59 -5.42 1.48
C PRO A 21 7.94 -5.08 2.83
N LYS A 22 7.79 -6.10 3.69
CA LYS A 22 7.34 -5.91 5.07
C LYS A 22 8.41 -5.16 5.87
N GLN A 23 7.96 -4.25 6.72
CA GLN A 23 8.81 -3.52 7.66
C GLN A 23 8.24 -3.66 9.05
N PHE A 24 9.12 -3.60 10.05
CA PHE A 24 8.72 -3.76 11.43
C PHE A 24 9.03 -2.49 12.20
N TYR A 25 8.01 -1.96 12.87
CA TYR A 25 8.07 -0.72 13.62
C TYR A 25 7.66 -0.98 15.06
N ARG A 26 8.38 -0.39 16.02
CA ARG A 26 8.00 -0.42 17.42
C ARG A 26 7.71 1.02 17.86
N PRO A 27 6.44 1.36 18.14
CA PRO A 27 6.10 2.68 18.63
C PRO A 27 6.80 3.01 19.94
N ALA A 28 7.13 4.29 20.14
CA ALA A 28 7.54 4.76 21.46
C ALA A 28 6.44 4.40 22.49
N ASN A 29 6.85 3.75 23.59
CA ASN A 29 5.97 3.27 24.67
C ASN A 29 5.10 2.04 24.34
N SER A 30 5.45 1.25 23.32
CA SER A 30 4.80 -0.05 23.03
C SER A 30 5.80 -1.19 23.15
N GLU A 31 5.44 -2.22 23.91
CA GLU A 31 6.17 -3.50 23.94
C GLU A 31 5.98 -4.29 22.63
N SER A 32 4.80 -4.14 22.02
CA SER A 32 4.43 -4.78 20.76
C SER A 32 5.08 -4.11 19.54
N GLN A 33 5.64 -4.96 18.66
CA GLN A 33 6.10 -4.58 17.34
C GLN A 33 4.95 -4.72 16.34
N LEU A 34 4.85 -3.76 15.43
CA LEU A 34 3.89 -3.73 14.33
C LEU A 34 4.58 -4.15 13.04
N GLU A 35 3.93 -5.02 12.27
CA GLU A 35 4.30 -5.32 10.89
C GLU A 35 3.56 -4.33 9.97
N ILE A 36 4.28 -3.59 9.15
CA ILE A 36 3.73 -2.62 8.20
C ILE A 36 4.09 -3.07 6.78
N SER A 37 3.10 -3.08 5.90
CA SER A 37 3.29 -3.33 4.47
C SER A 37 2.28 -2.53 3.66
N GLY A 38 2.40 -2.56 2.35
CA GLY A 38 1.37 -2.01 1.48
C GLY A 38 1.17 -2.81 0.21
N ARG A 39 0.13 -2.42 -0.52
CA ARG A 39 -0.23 -2.95 -1.83
C ARG A 39 -0.52 -1.78 -2.75
N PHE A 40 -0.05 -1.87 -3.99
CA PHE A 40 -0.33 -0.88 -5.01
C PHE A 40 -0.78 -1.55 -6.30
N ASN A 41 -1.96 -1.22 -6.78
CA ASN A 41 -2.46 -1.70 -8.07
C ASN A 41 -2.15 -0.66 -9.15
N GLN A 42 -1.22 -0.99 -10.04
CA GLN A 42 -0.79 -0.07 -11.10
C GLN A 42 -1.88 0.25 -12.13
N ILE A 43 -2.92 -0.59 -12.24
CA ILE A 43 -4.01 -0.41 -13.21
C ILE A 43 -5.07 0.53 -12.62
N SER A 44 -5.52 0.27 -11.39
CA SER A 44 -6.55 1.10 -10.73
C SER A 44 -5.98 2.31 -10.02
N PHE A 45 -4.66 2.37 -9.78
CA PHE A 45 -3.98 3.34 -8.92
C PHE A 45 -4.39 3.23 -7.44
N GLU A 46 -4.99 2.11 -7.05
CA GLU A 46 -5.36 1.86 -5.66
C GLU A 46 -4.11 1.61 -4.81
N HIS A 47 -3.98 2.37 -3.73
CA HIS A 47 -2.96 2.23 -2.71
C HIS A 47 -3.59 1.74 -1.41
N GLN A 48 -2.93 0.78 -0.77
CA GLN A 48 -3.32 0.25 0.53
C GLN A 48 -2.13 0.23 1.48
N VAL A 49 -2.37 0.59 2.74
CA VAL A 49 -1.44 0.35 3.86
C VAL A 49 -2.05 -0.67 4.79
N LEU A 50 -1.26 -1.67 5.16
CA LEU A 50 -1.64 -2.73 6.06
C LEU A 50 -0.76 -2.71 7.32
N ILE A 51 -1.39 -2.83 8.48
CA ILE A 51 -0.71 -3.01 9.78
C ILE A 51 -1.15 -4.35 10.36
N ASN A 52 -0.21 -5.24 10.65
CA ASN A 52 -0.46 -6.61 11.10
C ASN A 52 -1.46 -7.38 10.20
N GLY A 53 -1.46 -7.08 8.89
CA GLY A 53 -2.35 -7.68 7.90
C GLY A 53 -3.74 -7.04 7.79
N GLU A 54 -4.09 -6.09 8.66
CA GLU A 54 -5.33 -5.30 8.57
C GLU A 54 -5.13 -4.10 7.65
N THR A 55 -6.04 -3.88 6.70
CA THR A 55 -6.03 -2.68 5.85
C THR A 55 -6.48 -1.46 6.65
N VAL A 56 -5.58 -0.51 6.87
CA VAL A 56 -5.83 0.70 7.68
C VAL A 56 -5.99 1.96 6.84
N ILE A 57 -5.47 1.93 5.61
CA ILE A 57 -5.63 2.97 4.59
C ILE A 57 -5.95 2.26 3.28
N GLN A 58 -6.95 2.77 2.57
CA GLN A 58 -7.28 2.39 1.19
C GLN A 58 -7.76 3.63 0.44
N GLY A 59 -7.22 3.86 -0.74
CA GLY A 59 -7.65 4.95 -1.61
C GLY A 59 -6.86 5.01 -2.91
N ASP A 60 -7.36 5.81 -3.84
CA ASP A 60 -6.77 5.91 -5.19
C ASP A 60 -5.80 7.10 -5.27
N LEU A 61 -4.63 6.84 -5.83
CA LEU A 61 -3.69 7.89 -6.22
C LEU A 61 -4.19 8.63 -7.47
N PRO A 62 -3.89 9.93 -7.61
CA PRO A 62 -4.27 10.66 -8.80
C PRO A 62 -3.45 10.19 -10.02
N TYR A 63 -4.12 10.02 -11.16
CA TYR A 63 -3.52 9.58 -12.43
C TYR A 63 -2.50 10.56 -13.02
N ASN A 64 -2.40 11.78 -12.48
CA ASN A 64 -1.45 12.80 -12.93
C ASN A 64 -0.06 12.65 -12.29
N TYR A 65 0.15 11.64 -11.44
CA TYR A 65 1.40 11.36 -10.75
C TYR A 65 1.83 12.45 -9.74
N ASP A 66 0.88 13.28 -9.29
CA ASP A 66 1.15 14.21 -8.19
C ASP A 66 1.33 13.47 -6.87
N ALA A 67 2.02 14.11 -5.93
CA ALA A 67 2.09 13.65 -4.56
C ALA A 67 0.68 13.68 -3.93
N PHE A 68 0.39 12.70 -3.08
CA PHE A 68 -0.90 12.59 -2.43
C PHE A 68 -0.75 11.99 -1.04
N SER A 69 -1.57 12.45 -0.11
CA SER A 69 -1.55 12.00 1.28
C SER A 69 -2.87 11.34 1.63
N PHE A 70 -2.76 10.18 2.28
CA PHE A 70 -3.90 9.46 2.84
C PHE A 70 -3.84 9.50 4.37
N SER A 71 -5.01 9.35 4.99
CA SER A 71 -5.12 9.21 6.43
C SER A 71 -6.07 8.06 6.77
N GLY A 72 -5.82 7.42 7.91
CA GLY A 72 -6.62 6.34 8.45
C GLY A 72 -6.37 6.21 9.95
N THR A 73 -6.89 5.14 10.54
CA THR A 73 -6.77 4.90 11.97
C THR A 73 -6.48 3.43 12.24
N TYR A 74 -5.62 3.16 13.23
CA TYR A 74 -5.35 1.80 13.71
C TYR A 74 -5.27 1.81 15.24
N GLN A 75 -6.15 1.05 15.90
CA GLN A 75 -6.22 0.98 17.37
C GLN A 75 -6.30 2.37 18.05
N GLY A 76 -7.03 3.30 17.45
CA GLY A 76 -7.19 4.67 17.96
C GLY A 76 -6.02 5.62 17.66
N ARG A 77 -4.98 5.16 16.96
CA ARG A 77 -3.83 5.97 16.52
C ARG A 77 -4.04 6.45 15.10
N THR A 78 -3.57 7.67 14.81
CA THR A 78 -3.65 8.22 13.47
C THR A 78 -2.56 7.62 12.60
N VAL A 79 -2.93 7.10 11.43
CA VAL A 79 -1.98 6.60 10.44
C VAL A 79 -2.03 7.52 9.23
N SER A 80 -0.88 8.02 8.78
CA SER A 80 -0.77 8.76 7.52
C SER A 80 0.08 8.00 6.52
N SER A 81 -0.19 8.19 5.23
CA SER A 81 0.63 7.68 4.14
C SER A 81 0.86 8.79 3.12
N ASP A 82 2.07 9.33 3.08
CA ASP A 82 2.48 10.41 2.19
C ASP A 82 3.22 9.82 0.99
N CYS A 83 2.54 9.79 -0.15
CA CYS A 83 3.01 9.14 -1.37
C CYS A 83 3.58 10.15 -2.36
N GLN A 84 4.73 9.79 -2.95
CA GLN A 84 5.38 10.55 -4.00
C GLN A 84 5.98 9.61 -5.05
N TRP A 85 5.88 10.03 -6.30
CA TRP A 85 6.48 9.33 -7.42
C TRP A 85 7.93 9.78 -7.58
N LYS A 86 8.89 8.84 -7.52
CA LYS A 86 10.29 9.14 -7.86
C LYS A 86 10.49 9.20 -9.38
N LYS A 87 9.72 8.36 -10.09
CA LYS A 87 9.55 8.28 -11.56
C LYS A 87 8.12 7.80 -11.82
N LYS A 88 7.65 7.82 -13.08
CA LYS A 88 6.30 7.33 -13.46
C LYS A 88 6.01 5.84 -13.14
N VAL A 89 7.01 5.10 -12.68
CA VAL A 89 6.91 3.67 -12.37
C VAL A 89 7.30 3.34 -10.93
N ASP A 90 7.92 4.27 -10.20
CA ASP A 90 8.47 4.03 -8.86
C ASP A 90 7.70 4.87 -7.84
N LEU A 91 6.83 4.21 -7.06
CA LEU A 91 6.03 4.85 -6.02
C LEU A 91 6.70 4.65 -4.66
N SER A 92 6.83 5.74 -3.90
CA SER A 92 7.37 5.74 -2.54
C SER A 92 6.38 6.39 -1.59
N CYS A 93 5.94 5.67 -0.57
CA CYS A 93 4.99 6.17 0.43
C CYS A 93 5.59 6.11 1.84
N LEU A 94 5.73 7.26 2.49
CA LEU A 94 6.14 7.33 3.89
C LEU A 94 4.91 7.10 4.77
N VAL A 95 4.95 6.07 5.61
CA VAL A 95 3.91 5.79 6.59
C VAL A 95 4.33 6.35 7.94
N SER A 96 3.44 7.12 8.56
CA SER A 96 3.64 7.64 9.92
C SER A 96 2.50 7.20 10.83
N ILE A 97 2.80 6.94 12.11
CA ILE A 97 1.81 6.64 13.15
C ILE A 97 1.94 7.72 14.23
N ASP A 98 0.85 8.44 14.49
CA ASP A 98 0.82 9.61 15.40
C ASP A 98 1.92 10.65 15.07
N GLY A 99 2.26 10.80 13.79
CA GLY A 99 3.31 11.70 13.30
C GLY A 99 4.74 11.15 13.41
N GLU A 100 4.95 9.97 13.99
CA GLU A 100 6.24 9.29 14.00
C GLU A 100 6.43 8.45 12.73
N LYS A 101 7.61 8.56 12.09
CA LYS A 101 7.92 7.75 10.91
C LYS A 101 7.98 6.27 11.26
N ALA A 102 7.11 5.49 10.64
CA ALA A 102 6.96 4.07 10.94
C ALA A 102 7.54 3.16 9.84
N ALA A 103 7.33 3.49 8.57
CA ALA A 103 7.85 2.71 7.43
C ALA A 103 7.98 3.57 6.17
N THR A 104 8.81 3.13 5.21
CA THR A 104 8.82 3.70 3.85
C THR A 104 8.50 2.60 2.84
N LEU A 105 7.28 2.58 2.34
CA LEU A 105 6.80 1.58 1.38
C LEU A 105 7.27 1.95 -0.02
N THR A 106 7.82 0.99 -0.75
CA THR A 106 8.25 1.15 -2.15
C THR A 106 7.62 0.05 -2.99
N PHE A 107 7.18 0.42 -4.19
CA PHE A 107 6.45 -0.42 -5.13
C PHE A 107 7.06 -0.39 -6.52
#